data_AF-A0A432TRB0-F1
#
_entry.id   AF-A0A432TRB0-F1
#
_cell.length_a   1.000
_cell.length_b   1.000
_cell.length_c   1.000
_cell.angle_alpha   90.00
_cell.angle_beta   90.00
_cell.angle_gamma   90.00
#
_symmetry.space_group_name_H-M   'P 1'
#
loop_
_entity.id
_entity.type
_entity.pdbx_description
1 polymer ?
#
loop_
_entity_poly.entity_id
_entity_poly.type
_entity_poly.pdbx_seq_one_letter_code
_entity_poly.pdbx_strand_id
1 'polypeptide(L)'
;MESYEELVNFVTTVERAGCDTFIIHARKAWLKGLSPKENRTVPPLNYDWVYQIKQDFPELTIGINGGINCLEDALNHLERVDSTMLGRVAYHQPYLLCDVDAKIYKQNTTKLSREQVLLDFIEYMKNQNDQGVPIRSMTRHILGLYHGQPNAKKFRRLLSGTTVELDHLYEWLEYKDRERGS
;
A
#
# COMPACT_ATOMS: atom_id res chain seq x y z
N MET A 1 10.08 16.15 16.77
CA MET A 1 8.89 16.02 17.62
C MET A 1 9.19 15.01 18.69
N GLU A 2 9.54 15.50 19.86
CA GLU A 2 9.89 14.68 21.01
C GLU A 2 8.72 14.50 21.99
N SER A 3 7.76 15.42 22.02
CA SER A 3 6.57 15.38 22.87
C SER A 3 5.26 15.53 22.08
N TYR A 4 4.14 15.22 22.74
CA TYR A 4 2.81 15.45 22.19
C TYR A 4 2.54 16.94 21.98
N GLU A 5 2.99 17.79 22.91
CA GLU A 5 2.86 19.25 22.82
C GLU A 5 3.56 19.82 21.57
N GLU A 6 4.73 19.30 21.19
CA GLU A 6 5.38 19.69 19.94
C GLU A 6 4.56 19.32 18.71
N LEU A 7 3.87 18.17 18.72
CA LEU A 7 2.96 17.76 17.64
C LEU A 7 1.74 18.69 17.56
N VAL A 8 1.13 19.03 18.70
CA VAL A 8 0.01 19.98 18.78
C VAL A 8 0.41 21.35 18.25
N ASN A 9 1.57 21.86 18.66
CA ASN A 9 2.10 23.15 18.19
C ASN A 9 2.35 23.16 16.68
N PHE A 10 2.86 22.04 16.13
CA PHE A 10 3.04 21.90 14.69
C PHE A 10 1.70 21.90 13.95
N VAL A 11 0.74 21.08 14.39
CA VAL A 11 -0.59 21.00 13.77
C VAL A 11 -1.26 22.37 13.78
N THR A 12 -1.27 23.05 14.93
CA THR A 12 -1.82 24.42 15.07
C THR A 12 -1.15 25.41 14.12
N THR A 13 0.18 25.35 14.00
CA THR A 13 0.91 26.29 13.12
C THR A 13 0.54 26.08 11.65
N VAL A 14 0.45 24.83 11.22
CA VAL A 14 0.15 24.47 9.83
C VAL A 14 -1.34 24.66 9.50
N GLU A 15 -2.22 24.43 10.48
CA GLU A 15 -3.67 24.69 10.40
C GLU A 15 -3.96 26.18 10.22
N ARG A 16 -3.28 27.05 10.99
CA ARG A 16 -3.34 28.52 10.80
C ARG A 16 -2.84 29.00 9.43
N ALA A 17 -2.05 28.20 8.73
CA ALA A 17 -1.63 28.46 7.36
C ALA A 17 -2.67 28.00 6.31
N GLY A 18 -3.81 27.44 6.75
CA GLY A 18 -4.93 27.02 5.91
C GLY A 18 -4.98 25.53 5.60
N CYS A 19 -4.17 24.70 6.26
CA CYS A 19 -4.20 23.24 6.07
C CYS A 19 -5.31 22.61 6.92
N ASP A 20 -6.24 21.90 6.28
CA ASP A 20 -7.36 21.22 6.95
C ASP A 20 -7.16 19.70 7.11
N THR A 21 -6.14 19.14 6.47
CA THR A 21 -5.92 17.70 6.36
C THR A 21 -4.51 17.31 6.76
N PHE A 22 -4.40 16.39 7.73
CA PHE A 22 -3.12 15.93 8.27
C PHE A 22 -3.00 14.42 8.20
N ILE A 23 -2.02 13.91 7.45
CA ILE A 23 -1.70 12.48 7.45
C ILE A 23 -0.47 12.27 8.32
N ILE A 24 -0.67 11.73 9.52
CA ILE A 24 0.36 11.57 10.53
C ILE A 24 0.92 10.16 10.45
N HIS A 25 2.20 10.04 10.08
CA HIS A 25 2.93 8.80 10.29
C HIS A 25 3.18 8.65 11.80
N ALA A 26 2.56 7.65 12.42
CA ALA A 26 2.57 7.41 13.87
C ALA A 26 3.92 6.90 14.39
N ARG A 27 5.04 7.25 13.75
CA ARG A 27 6.39 6.86 14.13
C ARG A 27 7.30 8.05 13.97
N LYS A 28 8.13 8.31 14.97
CA LYS A 28 9.16 9.35 14.89
C LYS A 28 10.18 9.00 13.80
N ALA A 29 10.65 10.02 13.09
CA ALA A 29 11.82 9.92 12.22
C ALA A 29 13.07 10.37 13.00
N TRP A 30 13.95 9.44 13.35
CA TRP A 30 15.25 9.73 13.95
C TRP A 30 16.28 9.94 12.85
N LEU A 31 16.57 11.20 12.56
CA LEU A 31 17.47 11.62 11.48
C LEU A 31 18.95 11.38 11.77
N LYS A 32 19.31 11.11 13.04
CA LYS A 32 20.68 10.79 13.46
C LYS A 32 20.74 9.35 13.94
N GLY A 33 21.70 8.59 13.42
CA GLY A 33 22.04 7.25 13.90
C GLY A 33 21.23 6.09 13.30
N LEU A 34 20.17 6.33 12.52
CA LEU A 34 19.40 5.29 11.85
C LEU A 34 19.33 5.50 10.33
N SER A 35 19.43 4.42 9.56
CA SER A 35 19.15 4.40 8.12
C SER A 35 17.65 4.61 7.82
N PRO A 36 17.27 4.96 6.57
CA PRO A 36 15.86 5.04 6.17
C PRO A 36 15.07 3.74 6.40
N LYS A 37 15.73 2.58 6.31
CA LYS A 37 15.12 1.28 6.56
C LYS A 37 14.84 1.11 8.06
N GLU A 38 15.81 1.42 8.90
CA GLU A 38 15.68 1.31 10.37
C GLU A 38 14.66 2.30 10.91
N ASN A 39 14.56 3.50 10.36
CA ASN A 39 13.51 4.47 10.71
C ASN A 39 12.08 3.95 10.50
N ARG A 40 11.90 2.89 9.70
CA ARG A 40 10.60 2.24 9.48
C ARG A 40 10.31 1.07 10.42
N THR A 41 11.29 0.65 11.22
CA THR A 41 11.21 -0.55 12.09
C THR A 41 11.64 -0.32 13.54
N VAL A 42 12.59 0.57 13.81
CA VAL A 42 13.17 0.81 15.14
C VAL A 42 12.34 1.72 16.04
N PRO A 43 12.00 2.98 15.69
CA PRO A 43 11.22 3.82 16.61
C PRO A 43 9.81 3.22 16.80
N PRO A 44 9.26 3.14 18.02
CA PRO A 44 7.95 2.53 18.22
C PRO A 44 6.84 3.31 17.50
N LEU A 45 5.74 2.61 17.20
CA LEU A 45 4.51 3.25 16.76
C LEU A 45 3.82 3.89 17.97
N ASN A 46 3.23 5.07 17.77
CA ASN A 46 2.45 5.78 18.76
C ASN A 46 1.15 6.26 18.11
N TYR A 47 0.19 5.35 18.01
CA TYR A 47 -1.13 5.64 17.45
C TYR A 47 -1.96 6.55 18.36
N ASP A 48 -1.75 6.46 19.68
CA ASP A 48 -2.48 7.22 20.68
C ASP A 48 -2.35 8.72 20.48
N TRP A 49 -1.17 9.21 20.08
CA TRP A 49 -1.00 10.62 19.73
C TRP A 49 -1.83 11.03 18.51
N VAL A 50 -1.96 10.17 17.50
CA VAL A 50 -2.77 10.49 16.32
C VAL A 50 -4.26 10.55 16.69
N TYR A 51 -4.71 9.64 17.55
CA TYR A 51 -6.07 9.66 18.09
C TYR A 51 -6.34 10.89 18.95
N GLN A 52 -5.39 11.27 19.80
CA GLN A 52 -5.52 12.48 20.61
C GLN A 52 -5.56 13.73 19.73
N ILE A 53 -4.77 13.81 18.64
CA ILE A 53 -4.87 14.92 17.69
C ILE A 53 -6.27 14.98 17.06
N LYS A 54 -6.89 13.84 16.70
CA LYS A 54 -8.27 13.87 16.19
C LYS A 54 -9.28 14.38 17.22
N GLN A 55 -9.07 14.07 18.50
CA GLN A 55 -9.93 14.56 19.59
C GLN A 55 -9.73 16.06 19.86
N ASP A 56 -8.48 16.53 19.85
CA ASP A 56 -8.12 17.91 20.13
C ASP A 56 -8.49 18.85 18.96
N PHE A 57 -8.52 18.33 17.73
CA PHE A 57 -8.83 19.07 16.50
C PHE A 57 -9.96 18.40 15.71
N PRO A 58 -11.22 18.40 16.22
CA PRO A 58 -12.33 17.66 15.62
C PRO A 58 -12.69 18.13 14.20
N GLU A 59 -12.47 19.43 13.91
CA GLU A 59 -12.74 20.05 12.61
C GLU A 59 -11.73 19.68 11.52
N LEU A 60 -10.56 19.14 11.90
CA LEU A 60 -9.54 18.71 10.94
C LEU A 60 -9.80 17.28 10.46
N THR A 61 -9.39 17.01 9.21
CA THR A 61 -9.31 15.65 8.68
C THR A 61 -7.98 15.03 9.09
N ILE A 62 -8.01 14.07 10.01
CA ILE A 62 -6.83 13.39 10.51
C ILE A 62 -6.74 11.99 9.91
N GLY A 63 -5.65 11.73 9.19
CA GLY A 63 -5.29 10.43 8.65
C GLY A 63 -4.16 9.79 9.43
N ILE A 64 -4.25 8.49 9.68
CA ILE A 64 -3.19 7.73 10.34
C ILE A 64 -2.38 6.89 9.35
N ASN A 65 -1.06 6.88 9.53
CA ASN A 65 -0.13 6.08 8.74
C ASN A 65 0.90 5.37 9.62
N GLY A 66 1.47 4.30 9.06
CA GLY A 66 2.61 3.57 9.61
C GLY A 66 2.17 2.29 10.31
N GLY A 67 2.77 1.15 9.95
CA GLY A 67 2.54 -0.12 10.65
C GLY A 67 1.23 -0.85 10.38
N ILE A 68 0.33 -0.30 9.54
CA ILE A 68 -0.94 -0.91 9.15
C ILE A 68 -0.69 -1.97 8.08
N ASN A 69 -0.98 -3.25 8.37
CA ASN A 69 -0.57 -4.38 7.52
C ASN A 69 -1.73 -5.16 6.89
N CYS A 70 -2.97 -4.86 7.25
CA CYS A 70 -4.16 -5.43 6.60
C CYS A 70 -5.34 -4.44 6.64
N LEU A 71 -6.44 -4.80 5.97
CA LEU A 71 -7.66 -3.98 5.96
C LEU A 71 -8.41 -4.03 7.29
N GLU A 72 -8.25 -5.10 8.05
CA GLU A 72 -8.81 -5.23 9.39
C GLU A 72 -8.15 -4.21 10.35
N ASP A 73 -6.81 -4.08 10.30
CA ASP A 73 -6.10 -3.01 11.03
C ASP A 73 -6.63 -1.63 10.62
N ALA A 74 -6.76 -1.40 9.30
CA ALA A 74 -7.26 -0.13 8.78
C ALA A 74 -8.66 0.19 9.30
N LEU A 75 -9.58 -0.77 9.28
CA LEU A 75 -10.93 -0.61 9.83
C LEU A 75 -10.90 -0.24 11.32
N ASN A 76 -10.08 -0.91 12.13
CA ASN A 76 -9.94 -0.59 13.56
C ASN A 76 -9.41 0.84 13.78
N HIS A 77 -8.54 1.34 12.89
CA HIS A 77 -8.06 2.71 12.95
C HIS A 77 -9.16 3.71 12.56
N LEU A 78 -9.97 3.41 11.54
CA LEU A 78 -11.06 4.25 11.04
C LEU A 78 -12.18 4.46 12.08
N GLU A 79 -12.25 3.64 13.14
CA GLU A 79 -13.14 3.89 14.27
C GLU A 79 -12.73 5.12 15.11
N ARG A 80 -11.49 5.61 14.94
CA ARG A 80 -10.89 6.66 15.77
C ARG A 80 -10.31 7.85 14.99
N VAL A 81 -10.17 7.73 13.67
CA VAL A 81 -9.67 8.80 12.78
C VAL A 81 -10.42 8.79 11.45
N ASP A 82 -10.27 9.84 10.65
CA ASP A 82 -11.04 10.02 9.41
C ASP A 82 -10.50 9.21 8.24
N SER A 83 -9.20 8.87 8.25
CA SER A 83 -8.59 8.09 7.16
C SER A 83 -7.39 7.24 7.59
N THR A 84 -7.08 6.23 6.79
CA THR A 84 -5.90 5.37 6.96
C THR A 84 -5.09 5.33 5.69
N MET A 85 -3.77 5.46 5.79
CA MET A 85 -2.87 5.32 4.65
C MET A 85 -2.09 4.01 4.71
N LEU A 86 -2.26 3.18 3.68
CA LEU A 86 -1.48 1.96 3.47
C LEU A 86 -0.26 2.26 2.57
N GLY A 87 0.93 1.96 3.05
CA GLY A 87 2.18 2.13 2.29
C GLY A 87 2.76 0.81 1.82
N ARG A 88 3.71 0.27 2.59
CA ARG A 88 4.47 -0.95 2.26
C ARG A 88 3.57 -2.15 1.94
N VAL A 89 2.49 -2.35 2.68
CA VAL A 89 1.60 -3.48 2.45
C VAL A 89 0.93 -3.42 1.08
N ALA A 90 0.46 -2.24 0.65
CA ALA A 90 -0.14 -2.05 -0.66
C ALA A 90 0.86 -2.35 -1.79
N TYR A 91 2.15 -2.02 -1.61
CA TYR A 91 3.18 -2.35 -2.60
C TYR A 91 3.57 -3.84 -2.58
N HIS A 92 3.66 -4.45 -1.40
CA HIS A 92 4.08 -5.85 -1.27
C HIS A 92 2.96 -6.86 -1.55
N GLN A 93 1.70 -6.44 -1.38
CA GLN A 93 0.51 -7.27 -1.52
C GLN A 93 -0.62 -6.52 -2.26
N PRO A 94 -0.38 -5.98 -3.48
CA PRO A 94 -1.30 -5.06 -4.15
C PRO A 94 -2.73 -5.58 -4.31
N TYR A 95 -2.92 -6.90 -4.40
CA TYR A 95 -4.25 -7.49 -4.50
C TYR A 95 -5.12 -7.28 -3.24
N LEU A 96 -4.54 -6.89 -2.10
CA LEU A 96 -5.33 -6.49 -0.93
C LEU A 96 -6.29 -5.33 -1.27
N LEU A 97 -5.91 -4.48 -2.22
CA LEU A 97 -6.69 -3.30 -2.61
C LEU A 97 -8.00 -3.67 -3.31
N CYS A 98 -8.10 -4.87 -3.90
CA CYS A 98 -9.34 -5.36 -4.50
C CYS A 98 -10.47 -5.56 -3.48
N ASP A 99 -10.17 -5.54 -2.17
CA ASP A 99 -11.16 -5.63 -1.10
C ASP A 99 -11.55 -4.26 -0.51
N VAL A 100 -10.89 -3.16 -0.92
CA VAL A 100 -11.10 -1.82 -0.31
C VAL A 100 -12.50 -1.29 -0.58
N ASP A 101 -12.97 -1.32 -1.83
CA ASP A 101 -14.29 -0.82 -2.21
C ASP A 101 -15.41 -1.48 -1.40
N ALA A 102 -15.37 -2.80 -1.27
CA ALA A 102 -16.36 -3.58 -0.53
C ALA A 102 -16.19 -3.43 0.99
N LYS A 103 -14.97 -3.57 1.53
CA LYS A 103 -14.75 -3.59 2.99
C LYS A 103 -14.79 -2.21 3.62
N ILE A 104 -14.23 -1.19 2.97
CA ILE A 104 -14.11 0.17 3.50
C ILE A 104 -15.28 1.04 3.02
N TYR A 105 -15.46 1.16 1.71
CA TYR A 105 -16.45 2.07 1.13
C TYR A 105 -17.86 1.47 1.01
N LYS A 106 -18.03 0.19 1.37
CA LYS A 106 -19.30 -0.56 1.30
C LYS A 106 -19.94 -0.51 -0.09
N GLN A 107 -19.12 -0.40 -1.13
CA GLN A 107 -19.57 -0.40 -2.52
C GLN A 107 -19.76 -1.83 -3.01
N ASN A 108 -20.83 -2.05 -3.78
CA ASN A 108 -21.07 -3.33 -4.41
C ASN A 108 -20.28 -3.42 -5.73
N THR A 109 -18.98 -3.65 -5.63
CA THR A 109 -18.10 -3.85 -6.80
C THR A 109 -17.78 -5.31 -7.00
N THR A 110 -17.72 -5.74 -8.26
CA THR A 110 -17.24 -7.08 -8.60
C THR A 110 -15.74 -7.15 -8.35
N LYS A 111 -15.33 -8.01 -7.41
CA LYS A 111 -13.93 -8.25 -7.13
C LYS A 111 -13.26 -8.91 -8.34
N LEU A 112 -12.32 -8.20 -8.96
CA LEU A 112 -11.49 -8.75 -10.04
C LEU A 112 -10.62 -9.89 -9.50
N SER A 113 -10.46 -10.95 -10.29
CA SER A 113 -9.49 -12.01 -10.01
C SER A 113 -8.06 -11.52 -10.24
N ARG A 114 -7.05 -12.18 -9.65
CA ARG A 114 -5.64 -11.85 -9.91
C ARG A 114 -5.29 -12.02 -11.39
N GLU A 115 -5.85 -13.05 -12.02
CA GLU A 115 -5.66 -13.31 -13.44
C GLU A 115 -6.27 -12.21 -14.31
N GLN A 116 -7.48 -11.71 -13.96
CA GLN A 116 -8.08 -10.59 -14.69
C GLN A 116 -7.25 -9.31 -14.53
N VAL A 117 -6.84 -8.97 -13.30
CA VAL A 117 -5.95 -7.84 -13.05
C VAL A 117 -4.65 -7.96 -13.86
N LEU A 118 -4.10 -9.16 -13.97
CA LEU A 118 -2.88 -9.40 -14.74
C LEU A 118 -3.11 -9.23 -16.25
N LEU A 119 -4.23 -9.71 -16.78
CA LEU A 119 -4.62 -9.54 -18.19
C LEU A 119 -4.80 -8.06 -18.55
N ASP A 120 -5.53 -7.31 -17.72
CA ASP A 120 -5.74 -5.87 -17.92
C ASP A 120 -4.40 -5.12 -17.88
N PHE A 121 -3.51 -5.51 -16.96
CA PHE A 121 -2.18 -4.90 -16.87
C PHE A 121 -1.27 -5.29 -18.04
N ILE A 122 -1.41 -6.49 -18.62
CA ILE A 122 -0.69 -6.88 -19.84
C ILE A 122 -1.09 -5.98 -21.01
N GLU A 123 -2.37 -5.67 -21.17
CA GLU A 123 -2.82 -4.72 -22.21
C GLU A 123 -2.20 -3.33 -22.02
N TYR A 124 -2.20 -2.83 -20.79
CA TYR A 124 -1.51 -1.59 -20.45
C TYR A 124 0.00 -1.67 -20.79
N MET A 125 0.67 -2.75 -20.41
CA MET A 125 2.11 -2.94 -20.67
C MET A 125 2.43 -2.98 -22.16
N LYS A 126 1.57 -3.56 -23.01
CA LYS A 126 1.74 -3.52 -24.47
C LYS A 126 1.75 -2.07 -24.98
N ASN A 127 0.74 -1.29 -24.61
CA ASN A 127 0.62 0.11 -25.02
C ASN A 127 1.79 0.99 -24.54
N GLN A 128 2.34 0.71 -23.36
CA GLN A 128 3.51 1.42 -22.84
C GLN A 128 4.81 0.96 -23.50
N ASN A 129 4.93 -0.33 -23.80
CA ASN A 129 6.10 -0.89 -24.47
C ASN A 129 6.24 -0.37 -25.90
N ASP A 130 5.12 -0.17 -26.61
CA ASP A 130 5.10 0.48 -27.93
C ASP A 130 5.61 1.93 -27.89
N GLN A 131 5.57 2.56 -26.71
CA GLN A 131 6.13 3.89 -26.44
C GLN A 131 7.57 3.83 -25.88
N GLY A 132 8.19 2.66 -25.86
CA GLY A 132 9.57 2.46 -25.42
C GLY A 132 9.75 2.26 -23.92
N VAL A 133 8.66 2.09 -23.15
CA VAL A 133 8.77 1.76 -21.71
C VAL A 133 9.19 0.31 -21.53
N PRO A 134 10.33 0.01 -20.88
CA PRO A 134 10.77 -1.37 -20.71
C PRO A 134 9.80 -2.19 -19.86
N ILE A 135 9.43 -3.40 -20.31
CA ILE A 135 8.55 -4.34 -19.58
C ILE A 135 8.99 -4.53 -18.12
N ARG A 136 10.30 -4.69 -17.88
CA ARG A 136 10.86 -4.86 -16.53
C ARG A 136 10.56 -3.69 -15.58
N SER A 137 10.46 -2.46 -16.10
CA SER A 137 10.13 -1.27 -15.32
C SER A 137 8.70 -1.32 -14.78
N MET A 138 7.80 -2.04 -15.46
CA MET A 138 6.40 -2.24 -15.07
C MET A 138 6.23 -3.52 -14.24
N THR A 139 6.82 -4.64 -14.66
CA THR A 139 6.65 -5.94 -13.97
C THR A 139 7.24 -5.96 -12.56
N ARG A 140 8.29 -5.17 -12.29
CA ARG A 140 8.85 -5.02 -10.93
C ARG A 140 7.84 -4.53 -9.88
N HIS A 141 6.75 -3.90 -10.32
CA HIS A 141 5.69 -3.36 -9.45
C HIS A 141 4.59 -4.38 -9.13
N ILE A 142 4.52 -5.49 -9.88
CA ILE A 142 3.50 -6.53 -9.66
C ILE A 142 4.05 -7.80 -9.02
N LEU A 143 5.32 -7.85 -8.59
CA LEU A 143 5.92 -9.04 -7.95
C LEU A 143 5.14 -9.54 -6.72
N GLY A 144 4.39 -8.66 -6.07
CA GLY A 144 3.51 -8.95 -4.94
C GLY A 144 2.09 -9.39 -5.31
N LEU A 145 1.70 -9.40 -6.58
CA LEU A 145 0.31 -9.66 -7.01
C LEU A 145 -0.23 -10.98 -6.45
N TYR A 146 0.60 -12.03 -6.50
CA TYR A 146 0.27 -13.36 -5.97
C TYR A 146 0.80 -13.59 -4.54
N HIS A 147 1.01 -12.55 -3.74
CA HIS A 147 1.44 -12.71 -2.35
C HIS A 147 0.51 -13.65 -1.56
N GLY A 148 1.09 -14.56 -0.78
CA GLY A 148 0.36 -15.55 0.01
C GLY A 148 -0.33 -16.66 -0.79
N GLN A 149 -0.22 -16.67 -2.12
CA GLN A 149 -0.82 -17.71 -2.95
C GLN A 149 0.12 -18.92 -3.13
N PRO A 150 -0.43 -20.14 -3.36
CA PRO A 150 0.37 -21.26 -3.82
C PRO A 150 1.21 -20.88 -5.04
N ASN A 151 2.46 -21.35 -5.07
CA ASN A 151 3.38 -21.14 -6.20
C ASN A 151 3.74 -19.67 -6.50
N ALA A 152 3.46 -18.72 -5.59
CA ALA A 152 3.85 -17.31 -5.74
C ALA A 152 5.36 -17.09 -5.98
N LYS A 153 6.21 -18.00 -5.48
CA LYS A 153 7.66 -17.97 -5.75
C LYS A 153 7.97 -18.22 -7.23
N LYS A 154 7.20 -19.08 -7.92
CA LYS A 154 7.34 -19.32 -9.36
C LYS A 154 7.01 -18.05 -10.15
N PHE A 155 5.89 -17.39 -9.84
CA PHE A 155 5.54 -16.10 -10.44
C PHE A 155 6.65 -15.06 -10.28
N ARG A 156 7.18 -14.88 -9.06
CA ARG A 156 8.32 -13.97 -8.85
C ARG A 156 9.53 -14.36 -9.69
N ARG A 157 9.84 -15.65 -9.81
CA ARG A 157 11.01 -16.14 -10.55
C ARG A 157 10.91 -15.80 -12.04
N LEU A 158 9.73 -15.98 -12.65
CA LEU A 158 9.46 -15.60 -14.05
C LEU A 158 9.75 -14.11 -14.31
N LEU A 159 9.54 -13.26 -13.32
CA LEU A 159 9.72 -11.81 -13.43
C LEU A 159 11.04 -11.28 -12.82
N SER A 160 11.93 -12.17 -12.36
CA SER A 160 13.21 -11.79 -11.72
C SER A 160 14.43 -12.13 -12.57
N GLY A 161 14.24 -12.67 -13.78
CA GLY A 161 15.31 -13.03 -14.71
C GLY A 161 16.07 -11.83 -15.28
N THR A 162 17.16 -12.11 -16.00
CA THR A 162 17.96 -11.10 -16.72
C THR A 162 17.13 -10.41 -17.80
N THR A 163 16.27 -11.18 -18.47
CA THR A 163 15.30 -10.70 -19.45
C THR A 163 13.89 -10.93 -18.90
N VAL A 164 13.00 -9.95 -19.07
CA VAL A 164 11.58 -10.07 -18.69
C VAL A 164 10.74 -9.57 -19.86
N GLU A 165 9.97 -10.49 -20.45
CA GLU A 165 9.08 -10.25 -21.58
C GLU A 165 7.62 -10.51 -21.19
N LEU A 166 6.68 -10.10 -22.05
CA LEU A 166 5.25 -10.33 -21.84
C LEU A 166 4.91 -11.83 -21.79
N ASP A 167 5.63 -12.66 -22.55
CA ASP A 167 5.42 -14.11 -22.62
C ASP A 167 5.57 -14.81 -21.26
N HIS A 168 6.43 -14.30 -20.37
CA HIS A 168 6.55 -14.82 -19.01
C HIS A 168 5.28 -14.64 -18.17
N LEU A 169 4.45 -13.63 -18.49
CA LEU A 169 3.17 -13.40 -17.83
C LEU A 169 2.11 -14.36 -18.37
N TYR A 170 2.13 -14.63 -19.68
CA TYR A 170 1.26 -15.63 -20.31
C TYR A 170 1.60 -17.05 -19.83
N GLU A 171 2.89 -17.40 -19.72
CA GLU A 171 3.33 -18.68 -19.14
C GLU A 171 2.76 -18.89 -17.72
N TRP A 172 2.72 -17.82 -16.93
CA TRP A 172 2.12 -17.86 -15.60
C TRP A 172 0.59 -18.09 -15.65
N LEU A 173 -0.13 -17.42 -16.55
CA LEU A 173 -1.57 -17.60 -16.73
C LEU A 173 -1.89 -19.04 -17.16
N GLU A 174 -1.18 -19.59 -18.14
CA GLU A 174 -1.32 -20.99 -18.58
C GLU A 174 -1.02 -21.99 -17.47
N TYR A 175 -0.04 -21.67 -16.60
CA TYR A 175 0.23 -22.48 -15.42
C TYR A 175 -0.96 -22.47 -14.45
N LYS A 176 -1.57 -21.30 -14.22
CA LYS A 176 -2.75 -21.16 -13.34
C LYS A 176 -3.98 -21.88 -13.88
N ASP A 177 -4.18 -21.87 -15.19
CA ASP A 177 -5.30 -22.57 -15.82
C ASP A 177 -5.15 -24.09 -15.70
N ARG A 178 -3.93 -24.62 -15.90
CA ARG A 178 -3.66 -26.05 -15.70
C ARG A 178 -3.88 -26.51 -14.26
N GLU A 179 -3.52 -25.70 -13.26
CA GLU A 179 -3.77 -26.00 -11.85
C GLU A 179 -5.26 -25.99 -11.47
N ARG A 180 -6.12 -25.29 -12.23
CA ARG A 180 -7.57 -25.27 -11.99
C ARG A 180 -8.30 -26.46 -12.61
N GLY A 181 -7.72 -27.05 -13.66
CA GLY A 181 -8.27 -28.21 -14.36
C GLY A 181 -7.88 -29.56 -13.74
N SER A 182 -7.00 -29.58 -12.74
CA SER A 182 -6.54 -30.76 -11.99
C SER A 182 -7.19 -30.85 -10.62
#